data_AF-A0A6J8EJB7-F1
#
_entry.id   AF-A0A6J8EJB7-F1
#
_cell.length_a   1.000
_cell.length_b   1.000
_cell.length_c   1.000
_cell.angle_alpha   90.00
_cell.angle_beta   90.00
_cell.angle_gamma   90.00
#
_symmetry.space_group_name_H-M   'P 1'
#
loop_
_entity.id
_entity.type
_entity.pdbx_description
1 polymer ?
#
loop_
_entity_poly.entity_id
_entity_poly.type
_entity_poly.pdbx_seq_one_letter_code
_entity_poly.pdbx_strand_id
1 'polypeptide(L)'
;MLQVKKAKLRESWFKAFCSPIIADTFVSCDCISHRTSPNLKNMEEKIISFLKERGITDDQIKRLNDNNLIDRDILQAIPDDSLKDYIPLAGDRFVLREFCKKGAKTKKTTLIKKLRKRLNIQKEDSDSDDEPPIPTSKREKWWKYKEVYFQKDEGKDEVLVKAKAVFFPGGMSKIGNMNEFELELRDFSHQLIKSNDTIEEWYDKTGVTMLRFYLSTTPKNKEATTKPSGLDTSDQSDNSLPDPKLSHDFSFASIDNIPPIPPIEIFESDHEKSDPEIAFRTDNVSRENNNDVTLRYVPNTNPGNDNIPTTSATLKIHRGTLSMMEMISYFKDPTLMNSPVSIIRVLPNGEKENAEDTGGVLRDVLSEFWGYFLENCTLGKTFKIPSLRHDFGYMEWKSVSRIMMYRYKFSGYWPIQLAKTFMEQCIAPGDQINTTDLMSDFYHFVSVPDREVFKKAVDDFSSVDLDELLDALETHECKARPTDIDIKLILKDIAHKEIIQAPKYIIDCWKTAFEETHTKFIDLKKLSELYEKLRPSNRKVVQILKFPDFMDAPCSEVSNYLRRFVKNLEEDTLGKF
;
A
#
# COMPACT_ATOMS: atom_id res chain seq x y z
N MET A 1 47.09 -42.27 18.69
CA MET A 1 48.29 -41.84 17.94
C MET A 1 47.85 -41.61 16.50
N LEU A 2 48.29 -40.52 15.88
CA LEU A 2 48.44 -40.35 14.42
C LEU A 2 47.27 -40.78 13.49
N GLN A 3 46.84 -39.81 12.68
CA GLN A 3 46.16 -40.03 11.41
C GLN A 3 46.73 -41.21 10.62
N VAL A 4 45.86 -41.95 9.92
CA VAL A 4 46.04 -42.27 8.49
C VAL A 4 44.67 -42.30 7.78
N LYS A 5 44.51 -41.37 6.83
CA LYS A 5 43.52 -41.36 5.74
C LYS A 5 43.72 -42.55 4.79
N LYS A 6 42.67 -42.93 4.06
CA LYS A 6 42.59 -43.02 2.57
C LYS A 6 41.32 -43.81 2.17
N ALA A 7 40.61 -43.55 1.09
CA ALA A 7 40.77 -42.61 -0.02
C ALA A 7 39.53 -42.69 -0.94
N LYS A 8 39.44 -41.67 -1.82
CA LYS A 8 39.04 -41.75 -3.25
C LYS A 8 37.52 -41.87 -3.52
N LEU A 9 36.93 -41.22 -4.52
CA LEU A 9 37.38 -40.63 -5.80
C LEU A 9 36.53 -39.37 -6.09
N ARG A 10 37.16 -38.26 -6.51
CA ARG A 10 37.26 -37.69 -7.88
C ARG A 10 36.28 -36.54 -8.12
N GLU A 11 36.80 -35.32 -8.28
CA GLU A 11 37.12 -34.66 -9.57
C GLU A 11 35.82 -34.21 -10.25
N SER A 12 35.61 -32.99 -10.72
CA SER A 12 36.51 -31.88 -11.09
C SER A 12 35.61 -30.84 -11.81
N TRP A 13 35.77 -29.52 -11.65
CA TRP A 13 36.39 -28.52 -12.57
C TRP A 13 35.72 -27.18 -12.18
N PHE A 14 36.25 -25.96 -12.16
CA PHE A 14 37.52 -25.28 -12.52
C PHE A 14 37.36 -23.84 -11.92
N LYS A 15 38.15 -23.33 -10.96
CA LYS A 15 39.39 -22.48 -11.07
C LYS A 15 39.69 -21.97 -12.50
N ALA A 16 40.22 -20.77 -12.77
CA ALA A 16 41.07 -19.82 -12.06
C ALA A 16 40.85 -18.41 -12.69
N PHE A 17 41.23 -17.29 -12.08
CA PHE A 17 42.61 -16.81 -12.06
C PHE A 17 42.81 -15.77 -10.96
N CYS A 18 43.70 -16.07 -10.02
CA CYS A 18 44.70 -15.15 -9.48
C CYS A 18 45.89 -16.01 -9.04
N SER A 19 47.10 -15.67 -9.48
CA SER A 19 48.35 -16.10 -8.84
C SER A 19 49.35 -14.94 -8.89
N PRO A 20 50.28 -14.83 -7.90
CA PRO A 20 51.11 -13.64 -7.66
C PRO A 20 52.58 -13.85 -8.08
N ILE A 21 53.40 -12.79 -7.93
CA ILE A 21 54.88 -12.68 -7.73
C ILE A 21 55.25 -11.27 -8.29
N ILE A 22 55.80 -10.32 -7.52
CA ILE A 22 57.24 -10.09 -7.24
C ILE A 22 57.40 -9.33 -5.91
N ALA A 23 58.45 -9.71 -5.16
CA ALA A 23 58.92 -9.12 -3.92
C ALA A 23 59.91 -7.94 -4.14
N ASP A 24 60.21 -7.25 -3.03
CA ASP A 24 61.33 -6.33 -2.77
C ASP A 24 61.26 -4.89 -3.31
N THR A 25 60.85 -3.96 -2.44
CA THR A 25 61.79 -2.97 -1.85
C THR A 25 61.10 -2.20 -0.72
N PHE A 26 61.61 -2.41 0.49
CA PHE A 26 61.32 -1.63 1.68
C PHE A 26 62.00 -0.26 1.54
N VAL A 27 61.23 0.84 1.57
CA VAL A 27 61.70 2.12 2.09
C VAL A 27 60.68 2.60 3.11
N SER A 28 61.18 2.69 4.33
CA SER A 28 60.59 3.28 5.53
C SER A 28 59.80 4.55 5.27
N CYS A 29 58.57 4.61 5.77
CA CYS A 29 57.98 5.84 6.27
C CYS A 29 57.02 5.50 7.42
N ASP A 30 57.54 5.58 8.64
CA ASP A 30 56.75 5.74 9.86
C ASP A 30 55.77 6.90 9.67
N CYS A 31 54.47 6.64 9.82
CA CYS A 31 53.41 7.57 10.24
C CYS A 31 52.00 6.95 9.98
N ILE A 32 51.51 6.07 10.86
CA ILE A 32 50.05 5.87 11.01
C ILE A 32 49.69 6.13 12.46
N SER A 33 49.45 7.41 12.77
CA SER A 33 48.61 7.79 13.89
C SER A 33 47.19 7.31 13.61
N HIS A 34 46.60 6.54 14.53
CA HIS A 34 45.16 6.28 14.57
C HIS A 34 44.38 7.59 14.49
N ARG A 35 43.71 7.86 13.36
CA ARG A 35 42.62 8.83 13.28
C ARG A 35 41.30 8.07 13.33
N THR A 36 40.83 7.79 14.54
CA THR A 36 39.41 7.46 14.79
C THR A 36 38.56 8.67 14.40
N SER A 37 37.52 8.45 13.59
CA SER A 37 36.57 9.47 13.16
C SER A 37 35.98 10.23 14.37
N PRO A 38 35.91 11.58 14.36
CA PRO A 38 35.37 12.38 15.47
C PRO A 38 33.89 12.06 15.79
N ASN A 39 33.18 11.38 14.90
CA ASN A 39 31.77 11.03 15.05
C ASN A 39 31.53 9.78 15.94
N LEU A 40 32.50 8.85 16.03
CA LEU A 40 32.36 7.63 16.85
C LEU A 40 32.51 7.94 18.36
N LYS A 41 33.55 8.72 18.73
CA LYS A 41 33.80 9.11 20.13
C LYS A 41 32.64 9.89 20.75
N ASN A 42 31.98 10.73 19.95
CA ASN A 42 30.82 11.53 20.38
C ASN A 42 29.62 10.64 20.77
N MET A 43 29.49 9.44 20.20
CA MET A 43 28.33 8.59 20.43
C MET A 43 28.51 7.67 21.64
N GLU A 44 29.70 7.10 21.83
CA GLU A 44 30.04 6.31 23.01
C GLU A 44 29.87 7.14 24.29
N GLU A 45 30.34 8.39 24.28
CA GLU A 45 30.18 9.35 25.38
C GLU A 45 28.70 9.61 25.72
N LYS A 46 27.81 9.67 24.72
CA LYS A 46 26.37 9.84 24.91
C LYS A 46 25.66 8.61 25.48
N ILE A 47 26.13 7.40 25.13
CA ILE A 47 25.60 6.17 25.72
C ILE A 47 26.01 6.11 27.19
N ILE A 48 27.27 6.44 27.50
CA ILE A 48 27.79 6.47 28.86
C ILE A 48 27.04 7.50 29.72
N SER A 49 26.80 8.72 29.21
CA SER A 49 26.03 9.72 29.95
C SER A 49 24.59 9.27 30.22
N PHE A 50 23.93 8.67 29.22
CA PHE A 50 22.58 8.13 29.36
C PHE A 50 22.49 7.01 30.42
N LEU A 51 23.49 6.12 30.49
CA LEU A 51 23.55 5.07 31.51
C LEU A 51 23.74 5.64 32.93
N LYS A 52 24.55 6.70 33.07
CA LYS A 52 24.78 7.37 34.36
C LYS A 52 23.54 8.09 34.88
N GLU A 53 22.81 8.78 34.00
CA GLU A 53 21.53 9.45 34.35
C GLU A 53 20.47 8.46 34.85
N ARG A 54 20.56 7.18 34.47
CA ARG A 54 19.68 6.10 34.91
C ARG A 54 20.18 5.35 36.15
N GLY A 55 21.27 5.80 36.76
CA GLY A 55 21.79 5.21 38.01
C GLY A 55 22.53 3.89 37.83
N ILE A 56 22.97 3.54 36.62
CA ILE A 56 23.85 2.39 36.38
C ILE A 56 25.23 2.69 36.96
N THR A 57 25.80 1.77 37.73
CA THR A 57 27.05 2.02 38.47
C THR A 57 28.25 2.09 37.53
N ASP A 58 29.29 2.85 37.92
CA ASP A 58 30.52 2.95 37.13
C ASP A 58 31.19 1.58 36.90
N ASP A 59 31.04 0.64 37.84
CA ASP A 59 31.53 -0.74 37.70
C ASP A 59 30.78 -1.52 36.60
N GLN A 60 29.47 -1.34 36.47
CA GLN A 60 28.66 -1.96 35.41
C GLN A 60 28.99 -1.36 34.04
N ILE A 61 29.15 -0.03 33.97
CA ILE A 61 29.55 0.66 32.74
C ILE A 61 30.96 0.22 32.30
N LYS A 62 31.87 0.04 33.26
CA LYS A 62 33.22 -0.49 33.00
C LYS A 62 33.16 -1.89 32.41
N ARG A 63 32.35 -2.80 32.97
CA ARG A 63 32.14 -4.15 32.42
C ARG A 63 31.53 -4.14 31.02
N LEU A 64 30.61 -3.22 30.73
CA LEU A 64 30.05 -3.03 29.38
C LEU A 64 31.14 -2.58 28.38
N ASN A 65 32.01 -1.67 28.81
CA ASN A 65 33.11 -1.15 27.99
C ASN A 65 34.20 -2.20 27.75
N ASP A 66 34.60 -2.93 28.79
CA ASP A 66 35.62 -3.98 28.72
C ASP A 66 35.20 -5.14 27.79
N ASN A 67 33.89 -5.35 27.64
CA ASN A 67 33.32 -6.33 26.71
C ASN A 67 32.98 -5.77 25.31
N ASN A 68 33.40 -4.53 25.00
CA ASN A 68 33.11 -3.83 23.74
C ASN A 68 31.61 -3.76 23.39
N LEU A 69 30.75 -3.64 24.41
CA LEU A 69 29.30 -3.59 24.23
C LEU A 69 28.75 -2.16 24.11
N ILE A 70 29.57 -1.11 24.31
CA ILE A 70 29.14 0.30 24.20
C ILE A 70 29.16 0.72 22.72
N ASP A 71 28.31 0.08 21.92
CA ASP A 71 28.06 0.41 20.52
C ASP A 71 26.57 0.30 20.20
N ARG A 72 26.04 1.19 19.35
CA ARG A 72 24.60 1.27 19.07
C ARG A 72 24.05 0.00 18.40
N ASP A 73 24.80 -0.58 17.48
CA ASP A 73 24.34 -1.71 16.68
C ASP A 73 24.48 -3.00 17.49
N ILE A 74 25.55 -3.09 18.29
CA ILE A 74 25.78 -4.19 19.23
C ILE A 74 24.69 -4.23 20.31
N LEU A 75 24.38 -3.10 20.97
CA LEU A 75 23.33 -3.05 22.01
C LEU A 75 21.92 -3.37 21.49
N GLN A 76 21.68 -3.17 20.19
CA GLN A 76 20.43 -3.56 19.56
C GLN A 76 20.38 -5.06 19.24
N ALA A 77 21.52 -5.67 18.91
CA ALA A 77 21.61 -7.07 18.49
C ALA A 77 21.76 -8.08 19.65
N ILE A 78 22.26 -7.65 20.82
CA ILE A 78 22.42 -8.54 21.99
C ILE A 78 21.06 -9.05 22.49
N PRO A 79 20.91 -10.33 22.87
CA PRO A 79 19.70 -10.86 23.52
C PRO A 79 19.43 -10.21 24.90
N ASP A 80 18.16 -10.04 25.29
CA ASP A 80 17.81 -9.32 26.54
C ASP A 80 18.37 -9.99 27.80
N ASP A 81 18.40 -11.33 27.82
CA ASP A 81 18.96 -12.12 28.93
C ASP A 81 20.45 -11.83 29.15
N SER A 82 21.22 -11.61 28.08
CA SER A 82 22.64 -11.29 28.17
C SER A 82 22.90 -9.85 28.61
N LEU A 83 21.94 -8.94 28.38
CA LEU A 83 22.05 -7.53 28.76
C LEU A 83 21.61 -7.31 30.23
N LYS A 84 20.82 -8.22 30.79
CA LYS A 84 20.35 -8.21 32.19
C LYS A 84 21.49 -8.22 33.21
N ASP A 85 22.60 -8.88 32.90
CA ASP A 85 23.79 -8.96 33.77
C ASP A 85 24.48 -7.60 33.96
N TYR A 86 24.24 -6.65 33.04
CA TYR A 86 24.81 -5.31 33.06
C TYR A 86 23.79 -4.23 33.42
N ILE A 87 22.54 -4.41 32.97
CA ILE A 87 21.42 -3.48 33.18
C ILE A 87 20.25 -4.29 33.74
N PRO A 88 20.10 -4.37 35.08
CA PRO A 88 19.16 -5.30 35.73
C PRO A 88 17.67 -5.02 35.42
N LEU A 89 17.30 -3.74 35.29
CA LEU A 89 15.92 -3.32 35.06
C LEU A 89 15.53 -3.45 33.58
N ALA A 90 14.42 -4.15 33.31
CA ALA A 90 13.95 -4.40 31.94
C ALA A 90 13.54 -3.11 31.21
N GLY A 91 12.98 -2.13 31.92
CA GLY A 91 12.64 -0.83 31.36
C GLY A 91 13.87 -0.05 30.91
N ASP A 92 14.97 -0.07 31.66
CA ASP A 92 16.20 0.62 31.26
C ASP A 92 16.85 -0.05 30.05
N ARG A 93 16.80 -1.39 29.94
CA ARG A 93 17.20 -2.12 28.73
C ARG A 93 16.35 -1.72 27.53
N PHE A 94 15.04 -1.64 27.70
CA PHE A 94 14.11 -1.22 26.66
C PHE A 94 14.36 0.24 26.22
N VAL A 95 14.50 1.17 27.17
CA VAL A 95 14.74 2.58 26.87
C VAL A 95 16.12 2.79 26.26
N LEU A 96 17.15 2.04 26.69
CA LEU A 96 18.48 2.06 26.05
C LEU A 96 18.37 1.61 24.59
N ARG A 97 17.66 0.52 24.31
CA ARG A 97 17.43 0.09 22.91
C ARG A 97 16.67 1.13 22.11
N GLU A 98 15.65 1.75 22.67
CA GLU A 98 14.94 2.87 22.03
C GLU A 98 15.83 4.11 21.83
N PHE A 99 16.74 4.41 22.75
CA PHE A 99 17.72 5.48 22.62
C PHE A 99 18.73 5.18 21.50
N CYS A 100 19.18 3.93 21.40
CA CYS A 100 20.00 3.43 20.30
C CYS A 100 19.26 3.48 18.95
N LYS A 101 17.94 3.27 18.93
CA LYS A 101 17.09 3.49 17.74
C LYS A 101 16.90 4.97 17.41
N LYS A 102 16.75 5.87 18.39
CA LYS A 102 16.45 7.30 18.19
C LYS A 102 17.57 8.12 17.52
N GLY A 103 18.78 7.59 17.41
CA GLY A 103 19.85 8.20 16.61
C GLY A 103 19.98 7.65 15.19
N ALA A 104 19.25 6.58 14.85
CA ALA A 104 18.89 6.33 13.47
C ALA A 104 17.83 7.37 13.12
N LYS A 105 18.27 8.55 12.63
CA LYS A 105 17.35 9.60 12.19
C LYS A 105 16.41 9.00 11.15
N THR A 106 15.16 8.74 11.54
CA THR A 106 14.13 8.48 10.53
C THR A 106 14.01 9.75 9.69
N LYS A 107 14.22 9.61 8.38
CA LYS A 107 14.15 10.61 7.31
C LYS A 107 13.06 11.70 7.49
N LYS A 108 11.97 11.34 8.15
CA LYS A 108 10.82 12.18 8.52
C LYS A 108 11.17 13.41 9.38
N THR A 109 12.14 13.33 10.31
CA THR A 109 12.46 14.45 11.21
C THR A 109 13.30 15.53 10.53
N THR A 110 14.15 15.14 9.59
CA THR A 110 14.99 16.05 8.81
C THR A 110 14.13 16.90 7.87
N LEU A 111 13.15 16.28 7.22
CA LEU A 111 12.18 16.94 6.36
C LEU A 111 11.32 17.95 7.11
N ILE A 112 10.81 17.60 8.30
CA ILE A 112 10.03 18.51 9.15
C ILE A 112 10.89 19.70 9.62
N LYS A 113 12.17 19.48 9.94
CA LYS A 113 13.10 20.54 10.36
C LYS A 113 13.45 21.48 9.18
N LYS A 114 13.63 20.93 7.98
CA LYS A 114 13.82 21.70 6.73
C LYS A 114 12.55 22.48 6.35
N LEU A 115 11.36 21.90 6.50
CA LEU A 115 10.07 22.58 6.27
C LEU A 115 9.87 23.76 7.23
N ARG A 116 10.14 23.56 8.53
CA ARG A 116 10.05 24.63 9.54
C ARG A 116 11.00 25.79 9.23
N LYS A 117 12.21 25.47 8.76
CA LYS A 117 13.20 26.47 8.32
C LYS A 117 12.75 27.23 7.07
N ARG A 118 12.14 26.56 6.09
CA ARG A 118 11.60 27.21 4.88
C ARG A 118 10.33 28.03 5.13
N LEU A 119 9.54 27.69 6.16
CA LEU A 119 8.33 28.43 6.56
C LEU A 119 8.62 29.62 7.50
N ASN A 120 9.89 29.93 7.78
CA ASN A 120 10.34 31.00 8.68
C ASN A 120 9.65 31.00 10.07
N ILE A 121 9.28 29.82 10.57
CA ILE A 121 8.75 29.68 11.93
C ILE A 121 9.96 29.59 12.86
N GLN A 122 10.49 30.75 13.25
CA GLN A 122 11.42 30.84 14.37
C GLN A 122 10.59 30.79 15.66
N LYS A 123 10.74 29.71 16.43
CA LYS A 123 10.67 29.87 17.89
C LYS A 123 12.12 30.03 18.32
N GLU A 124 12.42 31.17 18.93
CA GLU A 124 13.68 31.34 19.65
C GLU A 124 13.70 30.33 20.79
N ASP A 125 14.67 29.43 20.76
CA ASP A 125 14.98 28.53 21.87
C ASP A 125 15.71 29.37 22.93
N SER A 126 14.97 29.88 23.92
CA SER A 126 15.55 30.33 25.19
C SER A 126 15.18 29.32 26.27
N ASP A 127 16.19 28.58 26.74
CA ASP A 127 16.12 27.73 27.93
C ASP A 127 15.82 28.60 29.16
N SER A 128 14.57 28.61 29.61
CA SER A 128 14.19 28.93 30.98
C SER A 128 12.81 28.33 31.26
N ASP A 129 12.79 27.27 32.06
CA ASP A 129 11.59 26.68 32.65
C ASP A 129 10.95 27.70 33.60
N ASP A 130 9.79 28.26 33.23
CA ASP A 130 8.65 28.65 34.09
C ASP A 130 7.77 29.73 33.42
N GLU A 131 6.70 29.32 32.72
CA GLU A 131 5.41 30.04 32.67
C GLU A 131 4.28 29.20 32.03
N PRO A 132 3.00 29.42 32.39
CA PRO A 132 1.89 28.48 32.19
C PRO A 132 1.30 28.54 30.77
N PRO A 133 0.58 27.48 30.32
CA PRO A 133 0.13 27.39 28.94
C PRO A 133 -1.07 28.30 28.64
N ILE A 134 -0.89 29.19 27.66
CA ILE A 134 -1.97 29.95 27.00
C ILE A 134 -2.82 28.98 26.14
N PRO A 135 -4.17 29.04 26.19
CA PRO A 135 -5.03 28.06 25.56
C PRO A 135 -5.16 28.32 24.05
N THR A 136 -4.59 27.42 23.25
CA THR A 136 -4.88 27.34 21.81
C THR A 136 -5.91 26.26 21.56
N SER A 137 -7.03 26.67 20.96
CA SER A 137 -8.14 25.85 20.49
C SER A 137 -7.65 24.62 19.72
N LYS A 138 -7.75 23.44 20.33
CA LYS A 138 -7.39 22.16 19.72
C LYS A 138 -8.54 21.68 18.85
N ARG A 139 -8.32 21.61 17.53
CA ARG A 139 -9.04 20.67 16.66
C ARG A 139 -8.81 19.25 17.20
N GLU A 140 -9.90 18.54 17.46
CA GLU A 140 -9.87 17.18 18.01
C GLU A 140 -9.18 16.20 17.05
N LYS A 141 -8.11 15.57 17.52
CA LYS A 141 -7.43 14.46 16.85
C LYS A 141 -8.08 13.16 17.30
N TRP A 142 -8.51 12.33 16.35
CA TRP A 142 -9.38 11.16 16.55
C TRP A 142 -8.74 9.93 17.22
N TRP A 143 -7.48 9.99 17.66
CA TRP A 143 -6.85 8.93 18.46
C TRP A 143 -6.37 9.47 19.81
N LYS A 144 -7.30 9.93 20.65
CA LYS A 144 -6.96 10.15 22.05
C LYS A 144 -6.87 8.78 22.72
N TYR A 145 -5.70 8.39 23.22
CA TYR A 145 -5.57 7.26 24.15
C TYR A 145 -6.55 7.52 25.30
N LYS A 146 -7.42 6.56 25.63
CA LYS A 146 -8.24 6.66 26.84
C LYS A 146 -7.31 6.38 28.02
N GLU A 147 -6.97 7.41 28.79
CA GLU A 147 -6.29 7.25 30.07
C GLU A 147 -7.26 6.56 31.04
N VAL A 148 -6.82 5.42 31.58
CA VAL A 148 -7.56 4.65 32.56
C VAL A 148 -6.72 4.62 33.82
N TYR A 149 -7.31 5.04 34.94
CA TYR A 149 -6.64 5.08 36.22
C TYR A 149 -6.83 3.75 36.96
N PHE A 150 -5.75 3.32 37.60
CA PHE A 150 -5.73 2.12 38.42
C PHE A 150 -5.20 2.43 39.82
N GLN A 151 -5.70 1.69 40.81
CA GLN A 151 -5.12 1.64 42.13
C GLN A 151 -3.86 0.76 42.09
N LYS A 152 -2.93 1.04 43.01
CA LYS A 152 -1.61 0.38 43.05
C LYS A 152 -1.69 -1.12 43.33
N ASP A 153 -2.72 -1.55 44.06
CA ASP A 153 -3.01 -2.91 44.48
C ASP A 153 -3.87 -3.70 43.46
N GLU A 154 -4.40 -3.05 42.43
CA GLU A 154 -5.09 -3.73 41.34
C GLU A 154 -4.11 -4.57 40.51
N GLY A 155 -4.55 -5.72 40.01
CA GLY A 155 -3.75 -6.65 39.24
C GLY A 155 -4.30 -6.86 37.83
N LYS A 156 -3.89 -7.98 37.22
CA LYS A 156 -4.22 -8.33 35.83
C LYS A 156 -5.72 -8.41 35.55
N ASP A 157 -6.50 -8.98 36.46
CA ASP A 157 -7.93 -9.20 36.23
C ASP A 157 -8.70 -7.88 36.20
N GLU A 158 -8.38 -6.94 37.08
CA GLU A 158 -8.96 -5.61 37.11
C GLU A 158 -8.59 -4.80 35.85
N VAL A 159 -7.33 -4.90 35.40
CA VAL A 159 -6.88 -4.31 34.13
C VAL A 159 -7.66 -4.90 32.95
N LEU A 160 -7.87 -6.20 32.92
CA LEU A 160 -8.61 -6.86 31.85
C LEU A 160 -10.08 -6.45 31.84
N VAL A 161 -10.72 -6.29 33.01
CA VAL A 161 -12.10 -5.80 33.13
C VAL A 161 -12.24 -4.38 32.59
N LYS A 162 -11.36 -3.46 32.99
CA LYS A 162 -11.40 -2.08 32.48
C LYS A 162 -11.07 -2.02 30.99
N ALA A 163 -10.13 -2.84 30.50
CA ALA A 163 -9.81 -2.95 29.08
C ALA A 163 -11.03 -3.43 28.27
N LYS A 164 -11.74 -4.48 28.73
CA LYS A 164 -12.97 -4.97 28.09
C LYS A 164 -14.03 -3.86 28.00
N ALA A 165 -14.26 -3.12 29.07
CA ALA A 165 -15.22 -2.01 29.07
C ALA A 165 -14.84 -0.89 28.09
N VAL A 166 -13.53 -0.65 27.90
CA VAL A 166 -13.02 0.39 26.99
C VAL A 166 -13.12 -0.04 25.52
N PHE A 167 -12.73 -1.28 25.20
CA PHE A 167 -12.62 -1.78 23.83
C PHE A 167 -13.88 -2.49 23.30
N PHE A 168 -14.74 -2.97 24.21
CA PHE A 168 -16.03 -3.63 23.93
C PHE A 168 -17.16 -3.01 24.79
N PRO A 169 -17.49 -1.72 24.62
CA PRO A 169 -18.59 -1.10 25.36
C PRO A 169 -19.91 -1.83 25.07
N GLY A 170 -20.59 -2.30 26.13
CA GLY A 170 -21.81 -3.11 25.97
C GLY A 170 -21.57 -4.50 25.37
N GLY A 171 -20.33 -4.99 25.37
CA GLY A 171 -19.97 -6.30 24.83
C GLY A 171 -19.77 -6.34 23.31
N MET A 172 -19.85 -5.20 22.61
CA MET A 172 -19.63 -5.09 21.17
C MET A 172 -18.46 -4.17 20.83
N SER A 173 -17.69 -4.55 19.82
CA SER A 173 -16.66 -3.71 19.20
C SER A 173 -16.86 -3.67 17.69
N LYS A 174 -16.06 -2.84 16.99
CA LYS A 174 -16.05 -2.78 15.51
C LYS A 174 -15.70 -4.12 14.85
N ILE A 175 -15.06 -5.02 15.61
CA ILE A 175 -14.58 -6.33 15.15
C ILE A 175 -15.53 -7.49 15.47
N GLY A 176 -16.60 -7.27 16.23
CA GLY A 176 -17.57 -8.32 16.57
C GLY A 176 -17.97 -8.35 18.05
N ASN A 177 -18.68 -9.40 18.44
CA ASN A 177 -19.15 -9.59 19.81
C ASN A 177 -18.01 -10.12 20.68
N MET A 178 -17.82 -9.59 21.89
CA MET A 178 -16.76 -10.01 22.80
C MET A 178 -16.76 -11.53 23.08
N ASN A 179 -17.93 -12.18 23.05
CA ASN A 179 -18.05 -13.62 23.30
C ASN A 179 -17.46 -14.50 22.20
N GLU A 180 -17.30 -13.95 20.99
CA GLU A 180 -16.69 -14.63 19.83
C GLU A 180 -15.17 -14.70 19.94
N PHE A 181 -14.58 -13.95 20.86
CA PHE A 181 -13.13 -13.86 21.05
C PHE A 181 -12.70 -14.39 22.43
N GLU A 182 -11.53 -15.01 22.45
CA GLU A 182 -10.69 -15.14 23.63
C GLU A 182 -9.82 -13.88 23.74
N LEU A 183 -9.70 -13.35 24.96
CA LEU A 183 -9.09 -12.05 25.24
C LEU A 183 -7.90 -12.22 26.16
N GLU A 184 -6.75 -11.76 25.71
CA GLU A 184 -5.48 -11.83 26.45
C GLU A 184 -4.88 -10.44 26.67
N LEU A 185 -4.22 -10.23 27.81
CA LEU A 185 -3.50 -8.99 28.15
C LEU A 185 -2.00 -9.14 27.92
N ARG A 186 -1.40 -8.19 27.19
CA ARG A 186 0.02 -8.15 26.86
C ARG A 186 0.68 -6.88 27.37
N ASP A 187 1.97 -6.97 27.67
CA ASP A 187 2.78 -5.83 28.14
C ASP A 187 3.33 -4.97 26.99
N PHE A 188 4.15 -3.98 27.33
CA PHE A 188 4.76 -3.05 26.36
C PHE A 188 5.73 -3.72 25.36
N SER A 189 6.16 -4.95 25.65
CA SER A 189 6.98 -5.79 24.77
C SER A 189 6.15 -6.81 23.96
N HIS A 190 4.81 -6.73 24.07
CA HIS A 190 3.83 -7.66 23.48
C HIS A 190 3.89 -9.09 24.04
N GLN A 191 4.54 -9.29 25.19
CA GLN A 191 4.56 -10.57 25.88
C GLN A 191 3.29 -10.76 26.72
N LEU A 192 2.83 -12.02 26.81
CA LEU A 192 1.65 -12.37 27.58
C LEU A 192 1.90 -12.17 29.08
N ILE A 193 1.06 -11.39 29.74
CA ILE A 193 1.13 -11.20 31.18
C ILE A 193 0.56 -12.44 31.85
N LYS A 194 1.42 -13.30 32.39
CA LYS A 194 1.03 -14.56 33.05
C LYS A 194 0.93 -14.45 34.57
N SER A 195 1.63 -13.50 35.18
CA SER A 195 1.62 -13.30 36.63
C SER A 195 0.36 -12.55 37.09
N ASN A 196 0.00 -12.77 38.36
CA ASN A 196 -1.05 -12.03 39.05
C ASN A 196 -0.47 -10.91 39.93
N ASP A 197 0.68 -10.38 39.52
CA ASP A 197 1.34 -9.29 40.22
C ASP A 197 0.45 -8.03 40.22
N THR A 198 0.65 -7.18 41.22
CA THR A 198 -0.04 -5.89 41.30
C THR A 198 0.58 -4.85 40.36
N ILE A 199 -0.13 -3.75 40.12
CA ILE A 199 0.38 -2.63 39.32
C ILE A 199 1.63 -2.01 39.96
N GLU A 200 1.69 -1.90 41.28
CA GLU A 200 2.90 -1.45 41.99
C GLU A 200 4.09 -2.37 41.74
N GLU A 201 3.89 -3.69 41.86
CA GLU A 201 4.92 -4.67 41.56
C GLU A 201 5.37 -4.65 40.09
N TRP A 202 4.47 -4.34 39.14
CA TRP A 202 4.85 -4.12 37.75
C TRP A 202 5.66 -2.86 37.57
N TYR A 203 5.35 -1.76 38.25
CA TYR A 203 6.18 -0.56 38.24
C TYR A 203 7.58 -0.84 38.79
N ASP A 204 7.68 -1.58 39.91
CA ASP A 204 8.95 -1.93 40.53
C ASP A 204 9.79 -2.88 39.65
N LYS A 205 9.16 -3.88 39.03
CA LYS A 205 9.85 -4.83 38.15
C LYS A 205 10.27 -4.21 36.82
N THR A 206 9.45 -3.33 36.25
CA THR A 206 9.70 -2.77 34.93
C THR A 206 10.51 -1.48 34.97
N GLY A 207 10.42 -0.67 36.03
CA GLY A 207 11.12 0.62 36.16
C GLY A 207 10.63 1.69 35.18
N VAL A 208 9.47 1.51 34.54
CA VAL A 208 8.92 2.47 33.59
C VAL A 208 8.08 3.54 34.31
N THR A 209 8.05 4.76 33.79
CA THR A 209 7.23 5.83 34.37
C THR A 209 5.75 5.72 33.98
N MET A 210 5.42 4.90 32.98
CA MET A 210 4.05 4.65 32.53
C MET A 210 3.91 3.23 31.99
N LEU A 211 3.06 2.42 32.61
CA LEU A 211 2.74 1.08 32.12
C LEU A 211 1.83 1.18 30.88
N ARG A 212 2.14 0.38 29.85
CA ARG A 212 1.34 0.28 28.63
C ARG A 212 0.91 -1.16 28.43
N PHE A 213 -0.40 -1.36 28.25
CA PHE A 213 -1.00 -2.67 28.03
C PHE A 213 -1.68 -2.74 26.68
N TYR A 214 -1.73 -3.96 26.13
CA TYR A 214 -2.39 -4.28 24.87
C TYR A 214 -3.39 -5.41 25.09
N LEU A 215 -4.62 -5.23 24.60
CA LEU A 215 -5.64 -6.27 24.58
C LEU A 215 -5.59 -6.99 23.23
N SER A 216 -5.26 -8.28 23.23
CA SER A 216 -5.29 -9.12 22.02
C SER A 216 -6.53 -10.02 21.98
N THR A 217 -7.10 -10.20 20.78
CA THR A 217 -8.32 -10.98 20.52
C THR A 217 -8.02 -12.16 19.60
N THR A 218 -8.43 -13.38 19.99
CA THR A 218 -8.33 -14.59 19.17
C THR A 218 -9.73 -15.20 18.96
N PRO A 219 -10.17 -15.57 17.74
CA PRO A 219 -11.51 -16.13 17.50
C PRO A 219 -11.71 -17.50 18.18
N LYS A 220 -12.88 -17.74 18.77
CA LYS A 220 -13.28 -19.07 19.28
C LYS A 220 -13.89 -19.91 18.16
N ASN A 221 -13.19 -20.93 17.68
CA ASN A 221 -13.74 -21.89 16.71
C ASN A 221 -14.90 -22.68 17.34
N LYS A 222 -16.04 -22.80 16.64
CA LYS A 222 -17.19 -23.64 17.04
C LYS A 222 -17.11 -25.01 16.38
N GLU A 223 -16.69 -26.03 17.13
CA GLU A 223 -17.06 -27.44 16.88
C GLU A 223 -17.30 -28.15 18.23
N ALA A 224 -18.33 -29.00 18.30
CA ALA A 224 -18.80 -29.67 19.52
C ALA A 224 -18.40 -31.17 19.56
N THR A 225 -17.77 -31.58 20.68
CA THR A 225 -17.79 -32.88 21.43
C THR A 225 -17.86 -34.22 20.63
N THR A 226 -17.00 -35.24 20.87
CA THR A 226 -16.96 -36.11 22.08
C THR A 226 -15.68 -37.01 22.17
N LYS A 227 -15.06 -37.03 23.37
CA LYS A 227 -14.07 -37.91 24.11
C LYS A 227 -13.63 -39.31 23.55
N PRO A 228 -12.53 -39.99 24.05
CA PRO A 228 -11.93 -39.91 25.41
C PRO A 228 -10.39 -39.98 25.55
N SER A 229 -9.97 -39.90 26.82
CA SER A 229 -8.66 -39.92 27.47
C SER A 229 -7.67 -41.05 27.12
N GLY A 230 -6.37 -40.73 27.12
CA GLY A 230 -5.26 -41.68 27.32
C GLY A 230 -3.88 -41.03 27.07
N LEU A 231 -2.95 -41.19 28.02
CA LEU A 231 -1.50 -40.91 27.99
C LEU A 231 -0.86 -41.20 26.60
N ASP A 232 0.16 -40.49 26.09
CA ASP A 232 1.53 -40.47 26.62
C ASP A 232 2.41 -39.51 25.78
N THR A 233 3.55 -39.17 26.36
CA THR A 233 4.66 -38.34 25.86
C THR A 233 5.38 -38.89 24.62
N SER A 234 5.81 -38.01 23.70
CA SER A 234 7.21 -37.82 23.24
C SER A 234 7.30 -37.31 21.79
N ASP A 235 8.02 -36.19 21.63
CA ASP A 235 9.08 -35.89 20.65
C ASP A 235 9.05 -36.36 19.17
N GLN A 236 9.51 -35.40 18.35
CA GLN A 236 10.21 -35.50 17.06
C GLN A 236 9.42 -35.40 15.73
N SER A 237 9.78 -34.33 15.01
CA SER A 237 10.06 -34.22 13.57
C SER A 237 9.77 -35.44 12.69
N ASP A 238 9.07 -35.25 11.57
CA ASP A 238 9.73 -35.09 10.26
C ASP A 238 8.73 -34.70 9.15
N ASN A 239 9.28 -34.09 8.10
CA ASN A 239 8.67 -33.85 6.81
C ASN A 239 8.11 -35.13 6.17
N SER A 240 6.96 -35.03 5.49
CA SER A 240 6.84 -35.35 4.05
C SER A 240 5.37 -35.33 3.60
N LEU A 241 5.13 -34.64 2.47
CA LEU A 241 3.95 -34.85 1.63
C LEU A 241 3.94 -36.27 1.07
N PRO A 242 2.75 -36.79 0.76
CA PRO A 242 2.48 -37.07 -0.66
C PRO A 242 1.06 -36.70 -1.11
N ASP A 243 0.96 -36.14 -2.32
CA ASP A 243 -0.19 -36.28 -3.24
C ASP A 243 -0.54 -37.78 -3.42
N PRO A 244 -1.75 -38.25 -3.85
CA PRO A 244 -2.50 -37.68 -4.99
C PRO A 244 -4.05 -37.94 -5.09
N LYS A 245 -4.66 -37.28 -6.11
CA LYS A 245 -5.76 -37.77 -7.00
C LYS A 245 -7.22 -37.95 -6.52
N LEU A 246 -8.10 -37.29 -7.30
CA LEU A 246 -9.41 -37.67 -7.87
C LEU A 246 -10.53 -38.27 -7.00
N SER A 247 -11.73 -37.67 -7.12
CA SER A 247 -13.03 -38.25 -7.55
C SER A 247 -14.18 -37.50 -6.85
N HIS A 248 -15.03 -36.81 -7.62
CA HIS A 248 -16.37 -37.22 -8.07
C HIS A 248 -17.44 -37.28 -6.97
N ASP A 249 -18.51 -36.51 -7.24
CA ASP A 249 -19.92 -36.88 -7.11
C ASP A 249 -20.77 -36.53 -5.88
N PHE A 250 -21.84 -35.76 -6.20
CA PHE A 250 -23.26 -35.82 -5.77
C PHE A 250 -23.57 -35.74 -4.24
N SER A 251 -24.64 -35.13 -3.75
CA SER A 251 -25.84 -34.51 -4.32
C SER A 251 -26.53 -33.62 -3.27
N PHE A 252 -27.33 -32.71 -3.81
CA PHE A 252 -28.47 -32.00 -3.24
C PHE A 252 -29.34 -32.77 -2.23
N ALA A 253 -29.78 -32.08 -1.18
CA ALA A 253 -31.03 -32.39 -0.47
C ALA A 253 -31.66 -31.09 0.06
N SER A 254 -32.82 -30.76 -0.49
CA SER A 254 -33.77 -29.74 -0.03
C SER A 254 -34.30 -30.04 1.35
N ILE A 255 -34.59 -28.99 2.14
CA ILE A 255 -35.73 -28.96 3.06
C ILE A 255 -36.34 -27.55 3.03
N ASP A 256 -37.52 -27.45 2.44
CA ASP A 256 -38.50 -26.39 2.66
C ASP A 256 -39.05 -26.50 4.09
N ASN A 257 -39.21 -25.36 4.78
CA ASN A 257 -40.45 -24.97 5.45
C ASN A 257 -40.27 -23.65 6.23
N ILE A 258 -41.05 -22.64 5.83
CA ILE A 258 -41.20 -21.31 6.43
C ILE A 258 -42.33 -21.37 7.47
N PRO A 259 -42.32 -20.48 8.49
CA PRO A 259 -43.58 -19.86 8.89
C PRO A 259 -43.54 -18.32 8.85
N PRO A 260 -44.71 -17.68 8.62
CA PRO A 260 -44.84 -16.29 8.20
C PRO A 260 -44.89 -15.32 9.39
N ILE A 261 -44.56 -14.05 9.15
CA ILE A 261 -44.74 -12.94 10.12
C ILE A 261 -45.64 -11.87 9.47
N PRO A 262 -46.57 -11.26 10.23
CA PRO A 262 -47.86 -10.72 9.75
C PRO A 262 -47.78 -9.24 9.29
N PRO A 263 -48.87 -8.68 8.70
CA PRO A 263 -48.84 -7.36 8.08
C PRO A 263 -48.94 -6.26 9.15
N ILE A 264 -48.18 -5.18 8.96
CA ILE A 264 -48.28 -3.97 9.78
C ILE A 264 -48.86 -2.85 8.93
N GLU A 265 -49.87 -2.22 9.51
CA GLU A 265 -50.80 -1.26 8.95
C GLU A 265 -50.15 0.07 8.55
N ILE A 266 -50.76 0.61 7.50
CA ILE A 266 -50.56 1.90 6.87
C ILE A 266 -50.93 3.02 7.86
N PHE A 267 -50.08 4.03 7.99
CA PHE A 267 -50.49 5.35 8.43
C PHE A 267 -50.16 6.35 7.32
N GLU A 268 -51.21 6.86 6.69
CA GLU A 268 -51.21 8.02 5.81
C GLU A 268 -50.90 9.29 6.62
N SER A 269 -50.03 10.14 6.08
CA SER A 269 -50.17 11.58 6.26
C SER A 269 -49.61 12.29 5.02
N ASP A 270 -50.53 12.86 4.26
CA ASP A 270 -50.31 13.73 3.11
C ASP A 270 -49.48 14.96 3.47
N HIS A 271 -48.53 15.32 2.60
CA HIS A 271 -48.56 16.62 1.94
C HIS A 271 -47.55 16.70 0.79
N GLU A 272 -48.13 16.98 -0.37
CA GLU A 272 -47.55 17.30 -1.67
C GLU A 272 -46.37 18.30 -1.63
N LYS A 273 -45.39 18.05 -2.50
CA LYS A 273 -45.12 18.93 -3.66
C LYS A 273 -44.22 18.23 -4.68
N SER A 274 -44.87 17.87 -5.78
CA SER A 274 -44.30 17.53 -7.07
C SER A 274 -43.53 18.71 -7.68
N ASP A 275 -42.45 18.42 -8.39
CA ASP A 275 -42.14 19.11 -9.65
C ASP A 275 -41.34 18.15 -10.58
N PRO A 276 -41.45 18.33 -11.91
CA PRO A 276 -41.62 17.22 -12.84
C PRO A 276 -40.30 16.68 -13.44
N GLU A 277 -40.30 15.36 -13.68
CA GLU A 277 -39.40 14.70 -14.61
C GLU A 277 -39.59 15.27 -16.03
N ILE A 278 -38.50 15.75 -16.63
CA ILE A 278 -38.45 16.03 -18.06
C ILE A 278 -37.75 14.84 -18.73
N ALA A 279 -38.55 13.89 -19.20
CA ALA A 279 -38.14 12.84 -20.10
C ALA A 279 -38.03 13.40 -21.53
N PHE A 280 -36.85 13.33 -22.13
CA PHE A 280 -36.69 13.55 -23.57
C PHE A 280 -36.65 12.20 -24.30
N ARG A 281 -37.82 11.78 -24.80
CA ARG A 281 -37.91 10.87 -25.94
C ARG A 281 -37.59 11.66 -27.21
N THR A 282 -36.72 11.12 -28.06
CA THR A 282 -36.59 11.58 -29.44
C THR A 282 -36.99 10.45 -30.37
N ASP A 283 -38.12 10.65 -31.04
CA ASP A 283 -38.55 9.87 -32.19
C ASP A 283 -37.62 10.08 -33.38
N ASN A 284 -37.47 9.03 -34.18
CA ASN A 284 -36.65 8.95 -35.37
C ASN A 284 -37.08 9.96 -36.45
N VAL A 285 -36.13 10.78 -36.94
CA VAL A 285 -36.13 11.28 -38.32
C VAL A 285 -34.68 11.27 -38.86
N SER A 286 -34.55 10.73 -40.07
CA SER A 286 -33.34 10.30 -40.77
C SER A 286 -32.52 11.42 -41.43
N ARG A 287 -31.27 11.06 -41.82
CA ARG A 287 -30.32 11.67 -42.79
C ARG A 287 -29.31 12.68 -42.23
N GLU A 288 -28.06 12.75 -42.69
CA GLU A 288 -27.11 11.86 -43.39
C GLU A 288 -25.73 12.57 -43.25
N ASN A 289 -24.68 11.79 -42.95
CA ASN A 289 -23.24 12.03 -43.17
C ASN A 289 -22.56 13.35 -42.71
N ASN A 290 -21.76 13.24 -41.64
CA ASN A 290 -20.30 13.48 -41.70
C ASN A 290 -19.59 12.90 -40.46
N ASN A 291 -18.40 12.33 -40.69
CA ASN A 291 -17.64 11.44 -39.80
C ASN A 291 -17.34 12.03 -38.41
N ASP A 292 -17.97 11.48 -37.36
CA ASP A 292 -17.69 11.76 -35.96
C ASP A 292 -17.38 10.46 -35.21
N VAL A 293 -16.17 10.34 -34.66
CA VAL A 293 -15.69 9.16 -33.94
C VAL A 293 -16.15 9.26 -32.49
N THR A 294 -17.41 8.89 -32.26
CA THR A 294 -17.86 8.40 -30.95
C THR A 294 -17.98 6.87 -31.10
N LEU A 295 -17.01 6.11 -30.57
CA LEU A 295 -17.10 4.64 -30.61
C LEU A 295 -18.21 4.17 -29.65
N ARG A 296 -19.44 4.10 -30.16
CA ARG A 296 -20.48 3.22 -29.63
C ARG A 296 -20.26 1.86 -30.29
N TYR A 297 -19.90 0.85 -29.51
CA TYR A 297 -20.01 -0.54 -29.97
C TYR A 297 -21.50 -0.87 -30.05
N VAL A 298 -22.03 -1.00 -31.27
CA VAL A 298 -23.31 -1.64 -31.54
C VAL A 298 -22.96 -3.06 -31.97
N PRO A 299 -23.44 -4.11 -31.28
CA PRO A 299 -23.23 -5.47 -31.75
C PRO A 299 -23.88 -5.61 -33.12
N ASN A 300 -23.15 -6.20 -34.06
CA ASN A 300 -23.64 -6.45 -35.41
C ASN A 300 -24.74 -7.52 -35.36
N THR A 301 -26.00 -7.12 -35.19
CA THR A 301 -27.15 -8.01 -35.41
C THR A 301 -27.54 -7.90 -36.87
N ASN A 302 -27.17 -8.92 -37.66
CA ASN A 302 -27.79 -9.17 -38.95
C ASN A 302 -29.33 -9.24 -38.73
N PRO A 303 -30.15 -8.56 -39.54
CA PRO A 303 -31.59 -8.73 -39.49
C PRO A 303 -31.92 -10.05 -40.20
N GLY A 304 -31.85 -11.14 -39.45
CA GLY A 304 -32.15 -12.48 -39.96
C GLY A 304 -32.02 -13.52 -38.87
N ASN A 305 -33.16 -13.81 -38.23
CA ASN A 305 -33.52 -15.05 -37.53
C ASN A 305 -32.51 -15.66 -36.54
N ASP A 306 -32.71 -15.42 -35.23
CA ASP A 306 -33.31 -16.42 -34.33
C ASP A 306 -33.12 -15.98 -32.87
N ASN A 307 -34.18 -16.14 -32.06
CA ASN A 307 -34.24 -15.85 -30.64
C ASN A 307 -33.22 -16.68 -29.85
N ILE A 308 -32.00 -16.16 -29.69
CA ILE A 308 -31.10 -16.59 -28.61
C ILE A 308 -31.12 -15.45 -27.59
N PRO A 309 -31.70 -15.63 -26.39
CA PRO A 309 -31.55 -14.65 -25.32
C PRO A 309 -30.07 -14.55 -25.02
N THR A 310 -29.42 -13.45 -25.40
CA THR A 310 -28.09 -13.14 -24.91
C THR A 310 -28.27 -12.79 -23.45
N THR A 311 -28.19 -13.78 -22.56
CA THR A 311 -28.36 -13.59 -21.12
C THR A 311 -27.23 -12.70 -20.61
N SER A 312 -27.52 -11.42 -20.42
CA SER A 312 -26.62 -10.47 -19.78
C SER A 312 -26.48 -10.85 -18.30
N ALA A 313 -25.26 -11.07 -17.84
CA ALA A 313 -25.00 -11.35 -16.43
C ALA A 313 -25.34 -10.09 -15.62
N THR A 314 -26.17 -10.23 -14.59
CA THR A 314 -26.54 -9.11 -13.73
C THR A 314 -25.63 -9.06 -12.49
N LEU A 315 -24.89 -7.98 -12.33
CA LEU A 315 -23.99 -7.76 -11.20
C LEU A 315 -24.62 -6.76 -10.22
N LYS A 316 -24.72 -7.15 -8.95
CA LYS A 316 -25.14 -6.25 -7.87
C LYS A 316 -23.90 -5.63 -7.24
N ILE A 317 -23.81 -4.30 -7.29
CA ILE A 317 -22.61 -3.57 -6.84
C ILE A 317 -23.03 -2.40 -5.96
N HIS A 318 -22.51 -2.37 -4.74
CA HIS A 318 -22.74 -1.30 -3.78
C HIS A 318 -21.93 -0.06 -4.15
N ARG A 319 -22.44 1.13 -3.80
CA ARG A 319 -21.65 2.36 -3.89
C ARG A 319 -20.56 2.42 -2.81
N GLY A 320 -19.43 3.02 -3.15
CA GLY A 320 -18.39 3.36 -2.19
C GLY A 320 -17.40 2.22 -1.96
N THR A 321 -16.99 2.02 -0.71
CA THR A 321 -15.81 1.21 -0.37
C THR A 321 -15.92 -0.27 -0.77
N LEU A 322 -17.13 -0.82 -0.89
CA LEU A 322 -17.35 -2.21 -1.28
C LEU A 322 -17.24 -2.44 -2.80
N SER A 323 -17.54 -1.41 -3.59
CA SER A 323 -17.65 -1.46 -5.06
C SER A 323 -16.45 -2.14 -5.72
N MET A 324 -15.23 -1.77 -5.29
CA MET A 324 -14.00 -2.33 -5.86
C MET A 324 -13.86 -3.83 -5.60
N MET A 325 -14.11 -4.26 -4.36
CA MET A 325 -13.95 -5.66 -3.98
C MET A 325 -15.02 -6.56 -4.63
N GLU A 326 -16.23 -6.05 -4.80
CA GLU A 326 -17.31 -6.76 -5.50
C GLU A 326 -16.99 -6.92 -6.98
N MET A 327 -16.54 -5.85 -7.65
CA MET A 327 -16.05 -5.92 -9.02
C MET A 327 -14.94 -6.96 -9.16
N ILE A 328 -13.93 -6.94 -8.29
CA ILE A 328 -12.86 -7.95 -8.28
C ILE A 328 -13.44 -9.34 -8.10
N SER A 329 -14.37 -9.53 -7.14
CA SER A 329 -14.98 -10.82 -6.84
C SER A 329 -15.73 -11.40 -8.03
N TYR A 330 -16.53 -10.59 -8.75
CA TYR A 330 -17.23 -11.05 -9.95
C TYR A 330 -16.23 -11.44 -11.05
N PHE A 331 -15.23 -10.60 -11.32
CA PHE A 331 -14.27 -10.83 -12.41
C PHE A 331 -13.21 -11.93 -12.12
N LYS A 332 -13.30 -12.60 -10.97
CA LYS A 332 -12.62 -13.88 -10.74
C LYS A 332 -13.11 -14.94 -11.73
N ASP A 333 -14.37 -14.87 -12.14
CA ASP A 333 -14.92 -15.70 -13.20
C ASP A 333 -14.49 -15.16 -14.60
N PRO A 334 -13.66 -15.90 -15.36
CA PRO A 334 -13.24 -15.47 -16.69
C PRO A 334 -14.38 -15.41 -17.71
N THR A 335 -15.49 -16.09 -17.49
CA THR A 335 -16.59 -16.17 -18.46
C THR A 335 -17.31 -14.82 -18.65
N LEU A 336 -17.30 -13.95 -17.63
CA LEU A 336 -17.84 -12.58 -17.70
C LEU A 336 -17.20 -11.73 -18.79
N MET A 337 -15.98 -12.08 -19.26
CA MET A 337 -15.33 -11.38 -20.36
C MET A 337 -16.05 -11.53 -21.70
N ASN A 338 -16.93 -12.53 -21.83
CA ASN A 338 -17.53 -12.93 -23.10
C ASN A 338 -18.92 -12.36 -23.34
N SER A 339 -19.63 -11.95 -22.28
CA SER A 339 -20.99 -11.41 -22.35
C SER A 339 -21.04 -9.96 -21.86
N PRO A 340 -21.96 -9.13 -22.37
CA PRO A 340 -22.30 -7.89 -21.71
C PRO A 340 -22.83 -8.18 -20.29
N VAL A 341 -22.56 -7.26 -19.36
CA VAL A 341 -23.09 -7.28 -17.99
C VAL A 341 -24.06 -6.12 -17.79
N SER A 342 -25.08 -6.36 -16.99
CA SER A 342 -26.00 -5.34 -16.50
C SER A 342 -25.70 -5.07 -15.03
N ILE A 343 -25.64 -3.80 -14.63
CA ILE A 343 -25.36 -3.41 -13.25
C ILE A 343 -26.63 -3.02 -12.51
N ILE A 344 -26.84 -3.60 -11.32
CA ILE A 344 -27.75 -3.09 -10.31
C ILE A 344 -26.91 -2.39 -9.23
N ARG A 345 -27.08 -1.07 -9.12
CA ARG A 345 -26.45 -0.27 -8.07
C ARG A 345 -27.21 -0.38 -6.77
N VAL A 346 -26.49 -0.55 -5.67
CA VAL A 346 -27.04 -0.61 -4.31
C VAL A 346 -26.48 0.55 -3.49
N LEU A 347 -27.38 1.31 -2.86
CA LEU A 347 -27.06 2.43 -1.99
C LEU A 347 -26.52 1.94 -0.64
N PRO A 348 -25.87 2.80 0.17
CA PRO A 348 -25.41 2.45 1.51
C PRO A 348 -26.53 1.99 2.46
N ASN A 349 -27.78 2.39 2.20
CA ASN A 349 -28.95 1.95 2.96
C ASN A 349 -29.47 0.55 2.54
N GLY A 350 -28.83 -0.10 1.56
CA GLY A 350 -29.21 -1.42 1.04
C GLY A 350 -30.29 -1.41 -0.06
N GLU A 351 -30.84 -0.24 -0.38
CA GLU A 351 -31.84 -0.09 -1.44
C GLU A 351 -31.20 -0.05 -2.82
N LYS A 352 -31.95 -0.48 -3.84
CA LYS A 352 -31.50 -0.40 -5.24
C LYS A 352 -31.65 1.03 -5.74
N GLU A 353 -30.65 1.53 -6.46
CA GLU A 353 -30.82 2.79 -7.20
C GLU A 353 -31.80 2.59 -8.35
N ASN A 354 -32.72 3.55 -8.51
CA ASN A 354 -33.62 3.61 -9.67
C ASN A 354 -32.83 4.05 -10.90
N ALA A 355 -32.22 3.10 -11.60
CA ALA A 355 -31.52 3.33 -12.85
C ALA A 355 -31.66 2.12 -13.78
N GLU A 356 -32.00 2.38 -15.04
CA GLU A 356 -31.92 1.36 -16.10
C GLU A 356 -30.53 1.42 -16.73
N ASP A 357 -29.80 0.30 -16.69
CA ASP A 357 -28.46 0.23 -17.26
C ASP A 357 -28.51 0.10 -18.79
N THR A 358 -28.63 1.26 -19.46
CA THR A 358 -28.43 1.40 -20.91
C THR A 358 -26.93 1.58 -21.28
N GLY A 359 -26.03 1.26 -20.35
CA GLY A 359 -24.57 1.40 -20.46
C GLY A 359 -23.99 2.57 -19.65
N GLY A 360 -24.82 3.50 -19.18
CA GLY A 360 -24.40 4.61 -18.33
C GLY A 360 -23.98 4.15 -16.93
N VAL A 361 -24.73 3.22 -16.33
CA VAL A 361 -24.46 2.71 -14.98
C VAL A 361 -23.19 1.88 -14.96
N LEU A 362 -22.98 1.00 -15.96
CA LEU A 362 -21.73 0.27 -16.12
C LEU A 362 -20.51 1.22 -16.22
N ARG A 363 -20.61 2.30 -17.00
CA ARG A 363 -19.53 3.29 -17.13
C ARG A 363 -19.24 4.02 -15.83
N ASP A 364 -20.28 4.36 -15.06
CA ASP A 364 -20.13 4.96 -13.73
C ASP A 364 -19.36 4.03 -12.80
N VAL A 365 -19.77 2.76 -12.70
CA VAL A 365 -19.12 1.76 -11.84
C VAL A 365 -17.67 1.52 -12.25
N LEU A 366 -17.40 1.37 -13.55
CA LEU A 366 -16.03 1.22 -14.06
C LEU A 366 -15.19 2.46 -13.78
N SER A 367 -15.77 3.66 -13.83
CA SER A 367 -15.05 4.90 -13.52
C SER A 367 -14.75 5.01 -12.02
N GLU A 368 -15.71 4.67 -11.15
CA GLU A 368 -15.50 4.57 -9.70
C GLU A 368 -14.41 3.56 -9.37
N PHE A 369 -14.46 2.35 -9.96
CA PHE A 369 -13.46 1.31 -9.78
C PHE A 369 -12.05 1.82 -10.11
N TRP A 370 -11.86 2.40 -11.29
CA TRP A 370 -10.54 2.84 -11.73
C TRP A 370 -10.04 4.08 -10.99
N GLY A 371 -10.93 5.01 -10.62
CA GLY A 371 -10.57 6.13 -9.76
C GLY A 371 -10.03 5.64 -8.42
N TYR A 372 -10.78 4.75 -7.76
CA TYR A 372 -10.36 4.17 -6.48
C TYR A 372 -9.08 3.33 -6.62
N PHE A 373 -8.96 2.50 -7.66
CA PHE A 373 -7.77 1.68 -7.90
C PHE A 373 -6.52 2.54 -8.10
N LEU A 374 -6.58 3.56 -8.96
CA LEU A 374 -5.44 4.46 -9.21
C LEU A 374 -5.05 5.25 -7.96
N GLU A 375 -6.00 5.57 -7.09
CA GLU A 375 -5.71 6.30 -5.84
C GLU A 375 -5.15 5.39 -4.74
N ASN A 376 -5.68 4.18 -4.58
CA ASN A 376 -5.45 3.34 -3.40
C ASN A 376 -4.63 2.06 -3.66
N CYS A 377 -4.38 1.72 -4.92
CA CYS A 377 -3.66 0.50 -5.31
C CYS A 377 -2.40 0.78 -6.13
N THR A 378 -2.07 2.05 -6.37
CA THR A 378 -0.91 2.44 -7.18
C THR A 378 -0.04 3.50 -6.50
N LEU A 379 1.23 3.54 -6.88
CA LEU A 379 2.19 4.58 -6.51
C LEU A 379 2.49 5.48 -7.70
N GLY A 380 3.04 6.66 -7.42
CA GLY A 380 3.46 7.64 -8.43
C GLY A 380 2.56 8.87 -8.51
N LYS A 381 2.97 9.82 -9.35
CA LYS A 381 2.29 11.10 -9.57
C LYS A 381 1.41 11.05 -10.81
N THR A 382 1.87 11.63 -11.91
CA THR A 382 1.12 11.69 -13.18
C THR A 382 0.96 10.29 -13.74
N PHE A 383 2.05 9.52 -13.75
CA PHE A 383 2.00 8.09 -14.05
C PHE A 383 1.97 7.24 -12.80
N LYS A 384 1.20 6.16 -12.91
CA LYS A 384 0.84 5.26 -11.83
C LYS A 384 1.41 3.87 -12.09
N ILE A 385 1.92 3.25 -11.04
CA ILE A 385 2.42 1.86 -11.05
C ILE A 385 1.65 1.09 -9.98
N PRO A 386 0.98 -0.03 -10.31
CA PRO A 386 0.35 -0.88 -9.33
C PRO A 386 1.34 -1.30 -8.24
N SER A 387 0.92 -1.23 -6.99
CA SER A 387 1.76 -1.56 -5.84
C SER A 387 1.18 -2.74 -5.09
N LEU A 388 2.06 -3.60 -4.57
CA LEU A 388 1.64 -4.80 -3.85
C LEU A 388 0.77 -4.44 -2.65
N ARG A 389 -0.29 -5.24 -2.48
CA ARG A 389 -1.16 -5.19 -1.32
C ARG A 389 -1.19 -6.56 -0.66
N HIS A 390 -1.30 -6.58 0.66
CA HIS A 390 -1.32 -7.82 1.43
C HIS A 390 -2.62 -8.61 1.25
N ASP A 391 -3.71 -7.93 0.89
CA ASP A 391 -5.04 -8.51 0.70
C ASP A 391 -5.30 -8.95 -0.75
N PHE A 392 -4.37 -8.70 -1.69
CA PHE A 392 -4.53 -9.06 -3.10
C PHE A 392 -3.55 -10.16 -3.47
N GLY A 393 -4.09 -11.36 -3.71
CA GLY A 393 -3.35 -12.48 -4.25
C GLY A 393 -3.41 -12.53 -5.78
N TYR A 394 -3.02 -13.68 -6.30
CA TYR A 394 -2.94 -13.95 -7.74
C TYR A 394 -4.28 -13.65 -8.46
N MET A 395 -5.39 -14.16 -7.91
CA MET A 395 -6.70 -14.02 -8.55
C MET A 395 -7.25 -12.61 -8.49
N GLU A 396 -7.00 -11.86 -7.41
CA GLU A 396 -7.40 -10.46 -7.30
C GLU A 396 -6.71 -9.61 -8.36
N TRP A 397 -5.37 -9.69 -8.47
CA TRP A 397 -4.61 -8.94 -9.48
C TRP A 397 -5.01 -9.32 -10.91
N LYS A 398 -5.23 -10.62 -11.15
CA LYS A 398 -5.70 -11.11 -12.44
C LYS A 398 -7.10 -10.58 -12.79
N SER A 399 -7.99 -10.48 -11.80
CA SER A 399 -9.34 -9.92 -11.96
C SER A 399 -9.30 -8.42 -12.29
N VAL A 400 -8.37 -7.66 -11.71
CA VAL A 400 -8.15 -6.24 -12.08
C VAL A 400 -7.81 -6.11 -13.57
N SER A 401 -6.90 -6.95 -14.08
CA SER A 401 -6.57 -6.97 -15.52
C SER A 401 -7.79 -7.29 -16.39
N ARG A 402 -8.62 -8.25 -15.97
CA ARG A 402 -9.88 -8.59 -16.66
C ARG A 402 -10.85 -7.40 -16.67
N ILE A 403 -11.03 -6.69 -15.55
CA ILE A 403 -11.87 -5.49 -15.48
C ILE A 403 -11.36 -4.41 -16.44
N MET A 404 -10.05 -4.22 -16.55
CA MET A 404 -9.44 -3.29 -17.50
C MET A 404 -9.78 -3.65 -18.94
N MET A 405 -9.55 -4.90 -19.31
CA MET A 405 -9.81 -5.41 -20.66
C MET A 405 -11.30 -5.36 -20.99
N TYR A 406 -12.17 -5.65 -20.01
CA TYR A 406 -13.62 -5.55 -20.14
C TYR A 406 -14.04 -4.11 -20.39
N ARG A 407 -13.52 -3.16 -19.61
CA ARG A 407 -13.77 -1.72 -19.81
C ARG A 407 -13.35 -1.28 -21.20
N TYR A 408 -12.20 -1.72 -21.68
CA TYR A 408 -11.77 -1.39 -23.03
C TYR A 408 -12.69 -1.99 -24.09
N LYS A 409 -13.01 -3.29 -23.97
CA LYS A 409 -13.87 -4.01 -24.91
C LYS A 409 -15.26 -3.39 -25.04
N PHE A 410 -15.89 -3.00 -23.93
CA PHE A 410 -17.29 -2.54 -23.92
C PHE A 410 -17.47 -1.02 -23.84
N SER A 411 -16.47 -0.27 -23.35
CA SER A 411 -16.55 1.19 -23.21
C SER A 411 -15.47 1.96 -23.97
N GLY A 412 -14.51 1.28 -24.61
CA GLY A 412 -13.45 1.91 -25.40
C GLY A 412 -12.42 2.71 -24.58
N TYR A 413 -12.44 2.57 -23.25
CA TYR A 413 -11.55 3.32 -22.36
C TYR A 413 -10.37 2.46 -21.91
N TRP A 414 -9.16 3.02 -22.00
CA TRP A 414 -7.91 2.43 -21.53
C TRP A 414 -7.26 3.33 -20.47
N PRO A 415 -6.76 2.78 -19.34
CA PRO A 415 -6.18 3.59 -18.25
C PRO A 415 -4.77 4.07 -18.59
N ILE A 416 -4.66 5.12 -19.39
CA ILE A 416 -3.37 5.72 -19.80
C ILE A 416 -2.58 6.39 -18.68
N GLN A 417 -3.16 6.50 -17.47
CA GLN A 417 -2.41 6.90 -16.28
C GLN A 417 -1.44 5.82 -15.80
N LEU A 418 -1.66 4.54 -16.16
CA LEU A 418 -0.67 3.51 -15.90
C LEU A 418 0.53 3.73 -16.81
N ALA A 419 1.75 3.60 -16.29
CA ALA A 419 2.95 3.80 -17.09
C ALA A 419 2.97 2.87 -18.32
N LYS A 420 3.39 3.41 -19.47
CA LYS A 420 3.36 2.68 -20.74
C LYS A 420 4.28 1.47 -20.69
N THR A 421 5.49 1.65 -20.17
CA THR A 421 6.48 0.57 -20.05
C THR A 421 6.02 -0.57 -19.13
N PHE A 422 5.28 -0.26 -18.05
CA PHE A 422 4.63 -1.28 -17.22
C PHE A 422 3.60 -2.09 -18.04
N MET A 423 2.74 -1.41 -18.81
CA MET A 423 1.75 -2.07 -19.66
C MET A 423 2.38 -2.89 -20.79
N GLU A 424 3.47 -2.42 -21.37
CA GLU A 424 4.24 -3.16 -22.38
C GLU A 424 4.74 -4.49 -21.80
N GLN A 425 5.25 -4.51 -20.57
CA GLN A 425 5.67 -5.77 -19.93
C GLN A 425 4.50 -6.75 -19.67
N CYS A 426 3.29 -6.23 -19.42
CA CYS A 426 2.09 -7.06 -19.25
C CYS A 426 1.63 -7.72 -20.55
N ILE A 427 1.95 -7.12 -21.70
CA ILE A 427 1.44 -7.56 -23.03
C ILE A 427 2.54 -8.27 -23.85
N ALA A 428 3.80 -7.85 -23.73
CA ALA A 428 4.88 -8.32 -24.57
C ALA A 428 5.28 -9.78 -24.25
N PRO A 429 5.55 -10.60 -25.28
CA PRO A 429 6.24 -11.87 -25.11
C PRO A 429 7.75 -11.61 -24.89
N GLY A 430 8.14 -11.25 -23.67
CA GLY A 430 9.55 -11.12 -23.26
C GLY A 430 9.83 -9.86 -22.43
N ASP A 431 11.05 -9.79 -21.89
CA ASP A 431 11.46 -8.76 -20.92
C ASP A 431 12.23 -7.60 -21.57
N GLN A 432 11.95 -7.29 -22.85
CA GLN A 432 12.65 -6.21 -23.53
C GLN A 432 12.07 -4.86 -23.10
N ILE A 433 12.94 -3.96 -22.64
CA ILE A 433 12.54 -2.66 -22.07
C ILE A 433 13.18 -1.55 -22.89
N ASN A 434 12.35 -0.67 -23.45
CA ASN A 434 12.84 0.57 -24.06
C ASN A 434 13.29 1.52 -22.94
N THR A 435 14.61 1.70 -22.82
CA THR A 435 15.20 2.56 -21.76
C THR A 435 14.75 4.02 -21.88
N THR A 436 14.53 4.53 -23.09
CA THR A 436 14.08 5.92 -23.30
C THR A 436 12.67 6.11 -22.75
N ASP A 437 11.76 5.18 -23.08
CA ASP A 437 10.38 5.21 -22.61
C ASP A 437 10.34 5.01 -21.08
N LEU A 438 11.19 4.13 -20.54
CA LEU A 438 11.29 3.87 -19.10
C LEU A 438 11.68 5.13 -18.32
N MET A 439 12.68 5.88 -18.80
CA MET A 439 13.08 7.13 -18.16
C MET A 439 12.02 8.22 -18.28
N SER A 440 11.35 8.30 -19.43
CA SER A 440 10.20 9.20 -19.60
C SER A 440 9.09 8.88 -18.59
N ASP A 441 8.72 7.61 -18.47
CA ASP A 441 7.72 7.16 -17.51
C ASP A 441 8.15 7.44 -16.07
N PHE A 442 9.42 7.20 -15.74
CA PHE A 442 9.97 7.48 -14.41
C PHE A 442 9.87 8.97 -14.03
N TYR A 443 10.15 9.89 -14.95
CA TYR A 443 9.98 11.31 -14.68
C TYR A 443 8.51 11.71 -14.44
N HIS A 444 7.55 10.99 -15.00
CA HIS A 444 6.11 11.21 -14.71
C HIS A 444 5.63 10.48 -13.45
N PHE A 445 6.36 9.45 -13.01
CA PHE A 445 6.11 8.71 -11.78
C PHE A 445 6.55 9.48 -10.54
N VAL A 446 7.73 10.11 -10.56
CA VAL A 446 8.30 10.82 -9.40
C VAL A 446 7.63 12.19 -9.15
N SER A 447 7.94 12.81 -8.00
CA SER A 447 7.44 14.15 -7.71
C SER A 447 8.06 15.21 -8.62
N VAL A 448 7.37 16.33 -8.85
CA VAL A 448 7.90 17.44 -9.65
C VAL A 448 9.26 17.92 -9.12
N PRO A 449 9.44 18.17 -7.79
CA PRO A 449 10.76 18.51 -7.25
C PRO A 449 11.84 17.46 -7.55
N ASP A 450 11.54 16.16 -7.32
CA ASP A 450 12.49 15.08 -7.57
C ASP A 450 12.87 14.99 -9.06
N ARG A 451 11.88 15.15 -9.95
CA ARG A 451 12.10 15.18 -11.40
C ARG A 451 13.06 16.30 -11.79
N GLU A 452 12.82 17.52 -11.31
CA GLU A 452 13.64 18.66 -11.71
C GLU A 452 15.08 18.52 -11.19
N VAL A 453 15.28 18.04 -9.95
CA VAL A 453 16.64 17.80 -9.43
C VAL A 453 17.34 16.64 -10.16
N PHE A 454 16.62 15.57 -10.51
CA PHE A 454 17.17 14.47 -11.30
C PHE A 454 17.59 14.90 -12.69
N LYS A 455 16.73 15.65 -13.40
CA LYS A 455 17.07 16.21 -14.72
C LYS A 455 18.28 17.12 -14.64
N LYS A 456 18.30 18.04 -13.68
CA LYS A 456 19.44 18.93 -13.46
C LYS A 456 20.73 18.15 -13.18
N ALA A 457 20.67 17.06 -12.40
CA ALA A 457 21.84 16.23 -12.10
C ALA A 457 22.36 15.46 -13.32
N VAL A 458 21.46 15.07 -14.22
CA VAL A 458 21.79 14.41 -15.49
C VAL A 458 22.42 15.38 -16.49
N ASP A 459 21.97 16.64 -16.48
CA ASP A 459 22.41 17.67 -17.42
C ASP A 459 23.70 18.38 -16.97
N ASP A 460 23.74 18.82 -15.71
CA ASP A 460 24.89 19.50 -15.09
C ASP A 460 24.98 19.17 -13.60
N PHE A 461 25.65 18.06 -13.29
CA PHE A 461 25.82 17.55 -11.93
C PHE A 461 26.49 18.57 -10.99
N SER A 462 27.41 19.39 -11.50
CA SER A 462 28.22 20.29 -10.67
C SER A 462 27.41 21.45 -10.07
N SER A 463 26.31 21.84 -10.74
CA SER A 463 25.44 22.93 -10.26
C SER A 463 24.25 22.44 -9.42
N VAL A 464 24.11 21.14 -9.19
CA VAL A 464 23.01 20.57 -8.40
C VAL A 464 23.25 20.78 -6.91
N ASP A 465 22.18 21.11 -6.19
CA ASP A 465 22.17 21.01 -4.73
C ASP A 465 22.27 19.53 -4.34
N LEU A 466 23.45 19.12 -3.87
CA LEU A 466 23.72 17.73 -3.53
C LEU A 466 22.82 17.21 -2.40
N ASP A 467 22.42 18.05 -1.45
CA ASP A 467 21.53 17.63 -0.37
C ASP A 467 20.11 17.36 -0.90
N GLU A 468 19.63 18.18 -1.84
CA GLU A 468 18.34 17.95 -2.51
C GLU A 468 18.36 16.69 -3.37
N LEU A 469 19.45 16.45 -4.11
CA LEU A 469 19.62 15.23 -4.89
C LEU A 469 19.67 13.99 -4.01
N LEU A 470 20.42 14.03 -2.90
CA LEU A 470 20.52 12.91 -1.97
C LEU A 470 19.17 12.62 -1.28
N ASP A 471 18.43 13.65 -0.86
CA ASP A 471 17.08 13.50 -0.31
C ASP A 471 16.12 12.85 -1.34
N ALA A 472 16.19 13.27 -2.60
CA ALA A 472 15.36 12.71 -3.68
C ALA A 472 15.73 11.24 -3.98
N LEU A 473 17.02 10.92 -4.09
CA LEU A 473 17.50 9.54 -4.27
C LEU A 473 17.14 8.65 -3.06
N GLU A 474 17.20 9.19 -1.85
CA GLU A 474 16.87 8.50 -0.62
C GLU A 474 15.38 8.12 -0.54
N THR A 475 14.50 8.92 -1.14
CA THR A 475 13.05 8.63 -1.28
C THR A 475 12.80 7.34 -2.06
N HIS A 476 13.69 7.01 -2.99
CA HIS A 476 13.68 5.77 -3.77
C HIS A 476 14.63 4.70 -3.22
N GLU A 477 15.03 4.82 -1.96
CA GLU A 477 15.89 3.87 -1.24
C GLU A 477 17.26 3.65 -1.89
N CYS A 478 17.75 4.62 -2.68
CA CYS A 478 19.07 4.55 -3.27
C CYS A 478 20.15 4.42 -2.18
N LYS A 479 21.09 3.49 -2.39
CA LYS A 479 22.25 3.27 -1.51
C LYS A 479 23.56 3.72 -2.13
N ALA A 480 23.55 4.05 -3.41
CA ALA A 480 24.72 4.55 -4.13
C ALA A 480 24.95 6.03 -3.81
N ARG A 481 26.23 6.42 -3.74
CA ARG A 481 26.62 7.83 -3.70
C ARG A 481 26.75 8.32 -5.14
N PRO A 482 25.94 9.29 -5.60
CA PRO A 482 25.97 9.72 -6.98
C PRO A 482 27.26 10.50 -7.32
N THR A 483 27.74 10.29 -8.54
CA THR A 483 28.79 11.06 -9.21
C THR A 483 28.26 11.59 -10.54
N ASP A 484 28.97 12.52 -11.17
CA ASP A 484 28.67 13.05 -12.50
C ASP A 484 28.68 11.97 -13.58
N ILE A 485 29.50 10.94 -13.43
CA ILE A 485 29.60 9.80 -14.34
C ILE A 485 28.42 8.83 -14.14
N ASP A 486 28.10 8.52 -12.87
CA ASP A 486 27.21 7.40 -12.53
C ASP A 486 25.73 7.79 -12.42
N ILE A 487 25.40 9.08 -12.27
CA ILE A 487 24.03 9.53 -11.97
C ILE A 487 22.98 9.02 -12.97
N LYS A 488 23.33 9.01 -14.28
CA LYS A 488 22.44 8.49 -15.33
C LYS A 488 22.14 7.01 -15.13
N LEU A 489 23.14 6.22 -14.74
CA LEU A 489 22.99 4.79 -14.49
C LEU A 489 22.18 4.55 -13.21
N ILE A 490 22.49 5.29 -12.14
CA ILE A 490 21.75 5.20 -10.87
C ILE A 490 20.26 5.46 -11.09
N LEU A 491 19.90 6.52 -11.82
CA LEU A 491 18.50 6.84 -12.10
C LEU A 491 17.83 5.79 -12.99
N LYS A 492 18.57 5.21 -13.94
CA LYS A 492 18.07 4.09 -14.76
C LYS A 492 17.77 2.86 -13.91
N ASP A 493 18.65 2.51 -12.98
CA ASP A 493 18.47 1.38 -12.08
C ASP A 493 17.29 1.60 -11.13
N ILE A 494 17.12 2.83 -10.62
CA ILE A 494 15.96 3.21 -9.82
C ILE A 494 14.68 3.11 -10.65
N ALA A 495 14.65 3.66 -11.86
CA ALA A 495 13.50 3.59 -12.76
C ALA A 495 13.08 2.14 -13.03
N HIS A 496 14.06 1.27 -13.33
CA HIS A 496 13.82 -0.15 -13.54
C HIS A 496 13.29 -0.83 -12.27
N LYS A 497 13.86 -0.52 -11.10
CA LYS A 497 13.39 -1.04 -9.81
C LYS A 497 11.93 -0.68 -9.54
N GLU A 498 11.58 0.60 -9.66
CA GLU A 498 10.25 1.12 -9.31
C GLU A 498 9.16 0.69 -10.30
N ILE A 499 9.43 0.73 -11.61
CA ILE A 499 8.41 0.54 -12.66
C ILE A 499 8.28 -0.93 -13.07
N ILE A 500 9.36 -1.72 -12.96
CA ILE A 500 9.41 -3.09 -13.50
C ILE A 500 9.60 -4.13 -12.39
N GLN A 501 10.63 -4.00 -11.57
CA GLN A 501 10.96 -5.03 -10.57
C GLN A 501 9.96 -5.07 -9.42
N ALA A 502 9.65 -3.92 -8.82
CA ALA A 502 8.72 -3.82 -7.69
C ALA A 502 7.31 -4.37 -8.02
N PRO A 503 6.71 -4.06 -9.18
CA PRO A 503 5.40 -4.62 -9.54
C PRO A 503 5.47 -5.96 -10.29
N LYS A 504 6.63 -6.64 -10.36
CA LYS A 504 6.81 -7.84 -11.21
C LYS A 504 5.76 -8.93 -10.99
N TYR A 505 5.40 -9.20 -9.74
CA TYR A 505 4.34 -10.17 -9.43
C TYR A 505 2.98 -9.77 -10.05
N ILE A 506 2.65 -8.47 -10.04
CA ILE A 506 1.42 -7.94 -10.62
C ILE A 506 1.48 -8.04 -12.15
N ILE A 507 2.63 -7.70 -12.74
CA ILE A 507 2.89 -7.86 -14.19
C ILE A 507 2.60 -9.29 -14.61
N ASP A 508 3.11 -10.27 -13.87
CA ASP A 508 2.91 -11.70 -14.18
C ASP A 508 1.44 -12.10 -14.08
N CYS A 509 0.72 -11.65 -13.04
CA CYS A 509 -0.72 -11.90 -12.91
C CYS A 509 -1.51 -11.30 -14.07
N TRP A 510 -1.17 -10.07 -14.49
CA TRP A 510 -1.85 -9.37 -15.58
C TRP A 510 -1.55 -10.03 -16.91
N LYS A 511 -0.29 -10.41 -17.14
CA LYS A 511 0.15 -11.15 -18.33
C LYS A 511 -0.61 -12.46 -18.49
N THR A 512 -0.75 -13.25 -17.42
CA THR A 512 -1.57 -14.46 -17.50
C THR A 512 -3.03 -14.15 -17.86
N ALA A 513 -3.60 -13.04 -17.37
CA ALA A 513 -4.95 -12.65 -17.77
C ALA A 513 -5.02 -12.37 -19.27
N PHE A 514 -4.07 -11.62 -19.84
CA PHE A 514 -4.00 -11.32 -21.28
C PHE A 514 -3.86 -12.59 -22.13
N GLU A 515 -3.08 -13.56 -21.66
CA GLU A 515 -2.87 -14.85 -22.34
C GLU A 515 -4.15 -15.70 -22.33
N GLU A 516 -4.90 -15.71 -21.22
CA GLU A 516 -6.13 -16.51 -21.06
C GLU A 516 -7.31 -15.99 -21.86
N THR A 517 -7.49 -14.67 -21.93
CA THR A 517 -8.76 -14.11 -22.40
C THR A 517 -8.91 -14.12 -23.94
N HIS A 518 -8.03 -14.82 -24.67
CA HIS A 518 -7.94 -14.78 -26.15
C HIS A 518 -7.98 -13.33 -26.69
N THR A 519 -7.52 -12.37 -25.90
CA THR A 519 -7.59 -10.94 -26.16
C THR A 519 -6.47 -10.53 -27.10
N LYS A 520 -6.50 -11.05 -28.31
CA LYS A 520 -5.60 -10.64 -29.41
C LYS A 520 -5.87 -9.22 -29.92
N PHE A 521 -6.70 -8.43 -29.23
CA PHE A 521 -7.09 -7.10 -29.68
C PHE A 521 -6.13 -5.98 -29.23
N ILE A 522 -5.14 -6.26 -28.38
CA ILE A 522 -4.08 -5.30 -28.00
C ILE A 522 -2.72 -5.95 -28.18
N ASP A 523 -1.94 -5.42 -29.11
CA ASP A 523 -0.50 -5.65 -29.23
C ASP A 523 0.27 -4.37 -28.87
N LEU A 524 1.61 -4.40 -28.92
CA LEU A 524 2.45 -3.25 -28.58
C LEU A 524 2.24 -2.04 -29.49
N LYS A 525 1.91 -2.29 -30.77
CA LYS A 525 1.59 -1.24 -31.73
C LYS A 525 0.29 -0.55 -31.33
N LYS A 526 -0.74 -1.35 -31.05
CA LYS A 526 -2.05 -0.84 -30.63
C LYS A 526 -1.99 -0.11 -29.31
N LEU A 527 -1.20 -0.61 -28.36
CA LEU A 527 -0.94 0.04 -27.10
C LEU A 527 -0.35 1.45 -27.33
N SER A 528 0.68 1.56 -28.18
CA SER A 528 1.28 2.86 -28.51
C SER A 528 0.26 3.81 -29.17
N GLU A 529 -0.56 3.32 -30.10
CA GLU A 529 -1.67 4.10 -30.68
C GLU A 529 -2.68 4.57 -29.63
N LEU A 530 -2.98 3.75 -28.62
CA LEU A 530 -3.91 4.09 -27.55
C LEU A 530 -3.38 5.20 -26.66
N TYR A 531 -2.12 5.11 -26.23
CA TYR A 531 -1.50 6.16 -25.41
C TYR A 531 -1.47 7.50 -26.15
N GLU A 532 -1.08 7.50 -27.43
CA GLU A 532 -1.07 8.71 -28.25
C GLU A 532 -2.47 9.27 -28.49
N LYS A 533 -3.44 8.41 -28.80
CA LYS A 533 -4.82 8.83 -29.11
C LYS A 533 -5.52 9.37 -27.87
N LEU A 534 -5.46 8.65 -26.76
CA LEU A 534 -6.22 8.94 -25.55
C LEU A 534 -5.59 10.00 -24.67
N ARG A 535 -4.29 10.32 -24.84
CA ARG A 535 -3.67 11.43 -24.10
C ARG A 535 -4.42 12.74 -24.37
N PRO A 536 -5.02 13.36 -23.34
CA PRO A 536 -5.77 14.59 -23.51
C PRO A 536 -4.82 15.72 -23.94
N SER A 537 -5.33 16.59 -24.79
CA SER A 537 -4.68 17.85 -25.13
C SER A 537 -5.74 18.92 -25.28
N ASN A 538 -5.40 20.18 -25.02
CA ASN A 538 -6.38 21.27 -25.08
C ASN A 538 -7.11 21.28 -26.43
N ARG A 539 -6.37 20.99 -27.52
CA ARG A 539 -6.93 20.85 -28.86
C ARG A 539 -7.94 19.71 -28.96
N LYS A 540 -7.59 18.50 -28.49
CA LYS A 540 -8.49 17.34 -28.54
C LYS A 540 -9.75 17.58 -27.70
N VAL A 541 -9.62 18.12 -26.50
CA VAL A 541 -10.75 18.40 -25.60
C VAL A 541 -11.67 19.46 -26.22
N VAL A 542 -11.14 20.54 -26.78
CA VAL A 542 -11.96 21.57 -27.46
C VAL A 542 -12.71 21.02 -28.67
N GLN A 543 -12.12 20.06 -29.38
CA GLN A 543 -12.73 19.43 -30.56
C GLN A 543 -13.90 18.52 -30.22
N ILE A 544 -13.93 17.91 -29.02
CA ILE A 544 -15.03 17.03 -28.60
C ILE A 544 -16.20 17.80 -27.95
N LEU A 545 -16.02 19.08 -27.62
CA LEU A 545 -17.10 19.91 -27.09
C LEU A 545 -18.20 20.10 -28.15
N LYS A 546 -19.38 19.54 -27.88
CA LYS A 546 -20.58 19.70 -28.69
C LYS A 546 -21.45 20.81 -28.10
N PHE A 547 -21.84 21.74 -28.95
CA PHE A 547 -22.77 22.82 -28.61
C PHE A 547 -24.01 22.69 -29.51
N PRO A 548 -25.17 23.23 -29.10
CA PRO A 548 -26.35 23.26 -29.95
C PRO A 548 -26.06 23.95 -31.29
N ASP A 549 -26.69 23.47 -32.37
CA ASP A 549 -26.54 24.04 -33.72
C ASP A 549 -27.04 25.49 -33.80
N PHE A 550 -28.02 25.83 -32.95
CA PHE A 550 -28.54 27.17 -32.80
C PHE A 550 -28.29 27.68 -31.38
N MET A 551 -27.55 28.78 -31.28
CA MET A 551 -27.26 29.48 -30.02
C MET A 551 -27.56 30.96 -30.21
N ASP A 552 -28.22 31.57 -29.23
CA ASP A 552 -28.34 33.02 -29.16
C ASP A 552 -26.99 33.67 -28.83
N ALA A 553 -26.92 35.01 -28.89
CA ALA A 553 -25.66 35.73 -28.66
C ALA A 553 -25.04 35.41 -27.27
N PRO A 554 -25.80 35.41 -26.16
CA PRO A 554 -25.26 35.01 -24.85
C PRO A 554 -24.72 33.57 -24.82
N CYS A 555 -25.44 32.59 -25.35
CA CYS A 555 -24.98 31.20 -25.38
C CYS A 555 -23.71 31.03 -26.23
N SER A 556 -23.63 31.74 -27.36
CA SER A 556 -22.44 31.75 -28.21
C SER A 556 -21.24 32.35 -27.47
N GLU A 557 -21.44 33.45 -26.74
CA GLU A 557 -20.39 34.08 -25.92
C GLU A 557 -19.87 33.13 -24.85
N VAL A 558 -20.76 32.47 -24.10
CA VAL A 558 -20.40 31.46 -23.08
C VAL A 558 -19.66 30.28 -23.71
N SER A 559 -20.09 29.79 -24.87
CA SER A 559 -19.40 28.70 -25.58
C SER A 559 -17.97 29.09 -25.94
N ASN A 560 -17.75 30.35 -26.35
CA ASN A 560 -16.42 30.88 -26.66
C ASN A 560 -15.55 31.03 -25.41
N TYR A 561 -16.12 31.48 -24.29
CA TYR A 561 -15.41 31.51 -23.02
C TYR A 561 -15.00 30.11 -22.56
N LEU A 562 -15.88 29.11 -22.67
CA LEU A 562 -15.54 27.72 -22.34
C LEU A 562 -14.41 27.19 -23.23
N ARG A 563 -14.49 27.41 -24.55
CA ARG A 563 -13.40 27.02 -25.47
C ARG A 563 -12.09 27.70 -25.11
N ARG A 564 -12.12 29.00 -24.79
CA ARG A 564 -10.93 29.76 -24.38
C ARG A 564 -10.38 29.25 -23.05
N PHE A 565 -11.24 28.95 -22.09
CA PHE A 565 -10.85 28.36 -20.81
C PHE A 565 -10.10 27.05 -21.03
N VAL A 566 -10.71 26.09 -21.75
CA VAL A 566 -10.09 24.79 -22.03
C VAL A 566 -8.79 24.95 -22.83
N LYS A 567 -8.71 25.90 -23.78
CA LYS A 567 -7.48 26.18 -24.54
C LYS A 567 -6.28 26.59 -23.67
N ASN A 568 -6.53 27.18 -22.51
CA ASN A 568 -5.50 27.72 -21.62
C ASN A 568 -5.31 26.91 -20.34
N LEU A 569 -5.96 25.74 -20.21
CA LEU A 569 -5.72 24.84 -19.08
C LEU A 569 -4.31 24.26 -19.13
N GLU A 570 -3.65 24.25 -17.98
CA GLU A 570 -2.41 23.49 -17.76
C GLU A 570 -2.68 21.98 -17.82
N GLU A 571 -1.66 21.17 -18.13
CA GLU A 571 -1.79 19.71 -18.33
C GLU A 571 -2.47 19.00 -17.16
N ASP A 572 -2.08 19.32 -15.91
CA ASP A 572 -2.64 18.70 -14.70
C ASP A 572 -4.12 19.06 -14.47
N THR A 573 -4.52 20.27 -14.85
CA THR A 573 -5.92 20.72 -14.70
C THR A 573 -6.77 20.21 -15.86
N LEU A 574 -6.20 20.16 -17.07
CA LEU A 574 -6.83 19.59 -18.24
C LEU A 574 -7.15 18.10 -18.04
N GLY A 575 -6.29 17.33 -17.36
CA GLY A 575 -6.56 15.93 -17.06
C GLY A 575 -7.76 15.69 -16.11
N LYS A 576 -8.17 16.72 -15.37
CA LYS A 576 -9.35 16.68 -14.47
C LYS A 576 -10.64 17.18 -15.15
N PHE A 577 -10.50 17.93 -16.23
CA PHE A 577 -11.61 18.46 -17.04
C PHE A 577 -12.09 17.39 -18.02
#